data_AF-A0AB39JW35-F1
#
_entry.id   AF-A0AB39JW35-F1
#
_cell.length_a   1.000
_cell.length_b   1.000
_cell.length_c   1.000
_cell.angle_alpha   90.00
_cell.angle_beta   90.00
_cell.angle_gamma   90.00
#
_symmetry.space_group_name_H-M   'P 1'
#
loop_
_entity.id
_entity.type
_entity.pdbx_description
1 polymer ?
#
loop_
_entity_poly.entity_id
_entity_poly.type
_entity_poly.pdbx_seq_one_letter_code
_entity_poly.pdbx_strand_id
1 'polypeptide(L)'
;MAASKLSFEEEYYGFLEKIHTIQSQRDNFIKKNANKNLNNSQKKKLDSIECTYMQSELKYDEFLVARFKEYKAFMKKSGQEVSSDKELIKTDIESLKEEINSPDGKCK
;
A
#
# COMPACT_ATOMS: atom_id res chain seq x y z
N MET A 1 23.23 -17.16 14.55
CA MET A 1 22.30 -17.23 13.41
C MET A 1 22.26 -15.87 12.77
N ALA A 2 22.87 -15.71 11.59
CA ALA A 2 22.79 -14.46 10.86
C ALA A 2 21.37 -14.34 10.30
N ALA A 3 20.59 -13.36 10.79
CA ALA A 3 19.37 -12.95 10.11
C ALA A 3 19.80 -12.47 8.72
N SER A 4 19.54 -13.27 7.69
CA SER A 4 19.70 -12.80 6.32
C SER A 4 18.72 -11.64 6.14
N LYS A 5 19.19 -10.41 6.30
CA LYS A 5 18.46 -9.23 5.86
C LYS A 5 18.19 -9.46 4.37
N LEU A 6 16.91 -9.53 4.02
CA LEU A 6 16.48 -9.56 2.63
C LEU A 6 17.09 -8.34 1.89
N SER A 7 17.36 -8.51 0.60
CA SER A 7 17.79 -7.39 -0.24
C SER A 7 16.68 -6.35 -0.37
N PHE A 8 17.04 -5.12 -0.74
CA PHE A 8 16.05 -4.07 -1.01
C PHE A 8 15.00 -4.52 -2.03
N GLU A 9 15.44 -5.20 -3.10
CA GLU A 9 14.59 -5.63 -4.21
C GLU A 9 13.58 -6.69 -3.75
N GLU A 10 14.02 -7.68 -2.96
CA GLU A 10 13.13 -8.70 -2.39
C GLU A 10 12.05 -8.10 -1.49
N GLU A 11 12.43 -7.16 -0.61
CA GLU A 11 11.45 -6.46 0.24
C GLU A 11 10.50 -5.58 -0.58
N TYR A 12 11.05 -4.82 -1.53
CA TYR A 12 10.29 -3.95 -2.44
C TYR A 12 9.22 -4.74 -3.20
N TYR A 13 9.60 -5.85 -3.84
CA TYR A 13 8.65 -6.70 -4.56
C TYR A 13 7.65 -7.37 -3.63
N GLY A 14 8.05 -7.75 -2.41
CA GLY A 14 7.13 -8.29 -1.41
C GLY A 14 6.03 -7.28 -1.01
N PHE A 15 6.36 -6.00 -0.89
CA PHE A 15 5.35 -4.96 -0.67
C PHE A 15 4.40 -4.80 -1.86
N LEU A 16 4.93 -4.76 -3.09
CA LEU A 16 4.13 -4.64 -4.30
C LEU A 16 3.19 -5.83 -4.49
N GLU A 17 3.68 -7.06 -4.28
CA GLU A 17 2.87 -8.27 -4.38
C GLU A 17 1.70 -8.24 -3.40
N LYS A 18 1.95 -7.78 -2.17
CA LYS A 18 0.90 -7.63 -1.16
C LYS A 18 -0.17 -6.61 -1.61
N ILE A 19 0.24 -5.44 -2.10
CA ILE A 19 -0.67 -4.41 -2.61
C ILE A 19 -1.52 -4.96 -3.77
N HIS A 20 -0.88 -5.60 -4.75
CA HIS A 20 -1.57 -6.20 -5.90
C HIS A 20 -2.55 -7.31 -5.49
N THR A 21 -2.18 -8.13 -4.51
CA THR A 21 -3.07 -9.17 -3.99
C THR A 21 -4.34 -8.57 -3.38
N ILE A 22 -4.21 -7.51 -2.57
CA ILE A 22 -5.35 -6.83 -1.96
C ILE A 22 -6.20 -6.11 -3.02
N GLN A 23 -5.56 -5.46 -3.99
CA GLN A 23 -6.25 -4.82 -5.10
C GLN A 23 -7.08 -5.85 -5.91
N SER A 24 -6.50 -7.02 -6.19
CA SER A 24 -7.23 -8.12 -6.85
C SER A 24 -8.41 -8.60 -6.00
N GLN A 25 -8.27 -8.69 -4.68
CA GLN A 25 -9.38 -9.03 -3.78
C GLN A 25 -10.50 -7.98 -3.84
N ARG A 26 -10.14 -6.70 -3.85
CA ARG A 26 -11.07 -5.57 -3.98
C ARG A 26 -11.82 -5.62 -5.32
N ASP A 27 -11.11 -5.78 -6.42
CA ASP A 27 -11.70 -5.81 -7.75
C ASP A 27 -12.64 -7.00 -7.92
N ASN A 28 -12.24 -8.17 -7.41
CA ASN A 28 -13.10 -9.35 -7.38
C ASN A 28 -14.36 -9.14 -6.53
N PHE A 29 -14.23 -8.43 -5.39
CA PHE A 29 -15.37 -8.08 -4.55
C PHE A 29 -16.32 -7.14 -5.29
N ILE A 30 -15.81 -6.06 -5.89
CA ILE A 30 -16.59 -5.08 -6.65
C ILE A 30 -17.30 -5.78 -7.82
N LYS A 31 -16.58 -6.59 -8.60
CA LYS A 31 -17.15 -7.32 -9.74
C LYS A 31 -18.28 -8.26 -9.35
N LYS A 32 -18.14 -9.01 -8.24
CA LYS A 32 -19.19 -9.93 -7.74
C LYS A 32 -20.44 -9.22 -7.22
N ASN A 33 -20.28 -7.97 -6.79
CA ASN A 33 -21.36 -7.15 -6.23
C ASN A 33 -21.77 -5.99 -7.16
N ALA A 34 -21.29 -6.00 -8.41
CA ALA A 34 -21.68 -5.00 -9.40
C ALA A 34 -23.20 -4.95 -9.55
N ASN A 35 -23.75 -3.74 -9.61
CA ASN A 35 -25.19 -3.47 -9.74
C ASN A 35 -26.05 -3.99 -8.57
N LYS A 36 -25.45 -4.33 -7.42
CA LYS A 36 -26.17 -4.69 -6.19
C LYS A 36 -26.01 -3.59 -5.15
N ASN A 37 -27.10 -3.29 -4.44
CA ASN A 37 -26.98 -2.53 -3.20
C ASN A 37 -26.30 -3.41 -2.16
N LEU A 38 -25.11 -3.00 -1.70
CA LEU A 38 -24.38 -3.71 -0.66
C LEU A 38 -25.19 -3.69 0.64
N ASN A 39 -25.43 -4.86 1.20
CA ASN A 39 -25.92 -4.96 2.58
C ASN A 39 -24.82 -4.56 3.58
N ASN A 40 -25.18 -4.37 4.84
CA ASN A 40 -24.23 -3.92 5.86
C ASN A 40 -23.01 -4.84 6.03
N SER A 41 -23.18 -6.16 5.89
CA SER A 41 -22.07 -7.11 5.98
C SER A 41 -21.11 -6.96 4.79
N GLN A 42 -21.65 -6.78 3.59
CA GLN A 42 -20.87 -6.53 2.38
C GLN A 42 -20.12 -5.19 2.44
N LYS A 43 -20.75 -4.14 2.96
CA LYS A 43 -20.08 -2.84 3.18
C LYS A 43 -18.89 -2.99 4.13
N LYS A 44 -19.10 -3.59 5.30
CA LYS A 44 -18.02 -3.87 6.27
C LYS A 44 -16.87 -4.69 5.66
N LYS A 45 -17.19 -5.66 4.79
CA LYS A 45 -16.17 -6.44 4.10
C LYS A 45 -15.38 -5.59 3.10
N LEU A 46 -16.04 -4.70 2.36
CA LEU A 46 -15.36 -3.76 1.48
C LEU A 46 -14.47 -2.81 2.27
N ASP A 47 -14.99 -2.22 3.35
CA ASP A 47 -14.25 -1.31 4.23
C ASP A 47 -12.99 -2.00 4.79
N SER A 48 -13.10 -3.26 5.24
CA SER A 48 -11.96 -4.05 5.71
C SER A 48 -10.90 -4.30 4.63
N ILE A 49 -11.31 -4.57 3.38
CA ILE A 49 -10.38 -4.70 2.25
C ILE A 49 -9.68 -3.37 1.98
N GLU A 50 -10.43 -2.27 1.95
CA GLU A 50 -9.90 -0.94 1.69
C GLU A 50 -8.97 -0.46 2.82
N CYS A 51 -9.28 -0.78 4.08
CA CYS A 51 -8.36 -0.53 5.20
C CYS A 51 -7.06 -1.32 5.06
N THR A 52 -7.15 -2.60 4.71
CA THR A 52 -5.97 -3.45 4.52
C THR A 52 -5.09 -2.93 3.38
N TYR A 53 -5.71 -2.40 2.32
CA TYR A 53 -5.05 -1.74 1.20
C TYR A 53 -4.28 -0.50 1.68
N MET A 54 -4.96 0.45 2.35
CA MET A 54 -4.33 1.67 2.87
C MET A 54 -3.19 1.38 3.85
N GLN A 55 -3.34 0.38 4.73
CA GLN A 55 -2.26 -0.03 5.64
C GLN A 55 -1.07 -0.66 4.91
N SER A 56 -1.29 -1.28 3.76
CA SER A 56 -0.22 -1.88 2.96
C SER A 56 0.52 -0.82 2.14
N GLU A 57 -0.19 0.16 1.59
CA GLU A 57 0.39 1.36 0.98
C GLU A 57 1.23 2.13 2.00
N LEU A 58 0.69 2.39 3.20
CA LEU A 58 1.42 3.09 4.25
C LEU A 58 2.76 2.41 4.58
N LYS A 59 2.75 1.08 4.73
CA LYS A 59 3.99 0.33 5.02
C LYS A 59 4.98 0.35 3.86
N TYR A 60 4.49 0.32 2.63
CA TYR A 60 5.31 0.45 1.44
C TYR A 60 5.98 1.83 1.38
N ASP A 61 5.23 2.90 1.59
CA ASP A 61 5.77 4.26 1.57
C ASP A 61 6.76 4.51 2.72
N GLU A 62 6.45 4.03 3.92
CA GLU A 62 7.38 4.08 5.06
C GLU A 62 8.69 3.34 4.76
N PHE A 63 8.62 2.18 4.08
CA PHE A 63 9.79 1.45 3.61
C PHE A 63 10.59 2.25 2.57
N LEU A 64 9.93 2.83 1.56
CA LEU A 64 10.58 3.66 0.55
C LEU A 64 11.29 4.86 1.18
N VAL A 65 10.66 5.55 2.13
CA VAL A 65 11.26 6.70 2.83
C VAL A 65 12.46 6.28 3.68
N ALA A 66 12.36 5.14 4.37
CA ALA A 66 13.44 4.60 5.20
C ALA A 66 14.67 4.20 4.37
N ARG A 67 14.46 3.64 3.18
CA ARG A 67 15.51 3.15 2.27
C ARG A 67 15.62 3.96 0.98
N PHE A 68 15.30 5.25 1.04
CA PHE A 68 15.15 6.09 -0.16
C PHE A 68 16.39 6.15 -1.06
N LYS A 69 17.60 6.09 -0.49
CA LYS A 69 18.84 6.04 -1.27
C LYS A 69 18.93 4.77 -2.12
N GLU A 70 18.53 3.63 -1.55
CA GLU A 70 18.51 2.34 -2.24
C GLU A 70 17.42 2.30 -3.29
N TYR A 71 16.23 2.83 -2.97
CA TYR A 71 15.13 3.00 -3.91
C TYR A 71 15.55 3.84 -5.13
N LYS A 72 16.14 5.02 -4.93
CA LYS A 72 16.61 5.88 -6.02
C LYS A 72 17.66 5.19 -6.89
N ALA A 73 18.58 4.45 -6.27
CA ALA A 73 19.60 3.69 -7.00
C ALA A 73 18.99 2.52 -7.79
N PHE A 74 18.06 1.79 -7.20
CA PHE A 74 17.32 0.70 -7.81
C PHE A 74 16.52 1.16 -9.04
N MET A 75 15.74 2.23 -8.90
CA MET A 75 14.94 2.80 -9.98
C MET A 75 15.83 3.35 -11.11
N LYS A 76 16.94 4.02 -10.77
CA LYS A 76 17.90 4.47 -11.79
C LYS A 76 18.47 3.29 -12.60
N LYS A 77 18.73 2.14 -11.96
CA LYS A 77 19.18 0.93 -12.67
C LYS A 77 18.10 0.34 -13.58
N SER A 78 16.82 0.46 -13.23
CA SER A 78 15.71 0.01 -14.06
C SER A 78 15.37 1.00 -15.21
N GLY A 79 16.15 2.07 -15.37
CA GLY A 79 15.91 3.11 -16.39
C GLY A 79 14.80 4.08 -16.03
N GLN A 80 14.29 4.00 -14.79
CA GLN A 80 13.27 4.91 -14.27
C GLN A 80 13.96 5.99 -13.42
N GLU A 81 13.85 7.25 -13.84
CA GLU A 81 14.27 8.34 -12.98
C GLU A 81 13.21 8.58 -11.92
N VAL A 82 13.56 8.44 -10.64
CA VAL A 82 12.67 8.82 -9.55
C VAL A 82 12.62 10.35 -9.53
N SER A 83 11.61 10.90 -10.19
CA SER A 83 11.26 12.31 -10.10
C SER A 83 10.57 12.65 -8.76
N SER A 84 10.02 11.64 -8.08
CA SER A 84 9.36 11.78 -6.79
C SER A 84 10.36 12.18 -5.71
N ASP A 85 10.19 13.39 -5.18
CA ASP A 85 10.93 13.84 -4.00
C ASP A 85 10.54 12.99 -2.78
N LYS A 86 11.50 12.71 -1.90
CA LYS A 86 11.26 11.99 -0.64
C LYS A 86 10.16 12.67 0.18
N GLU A 87 10.07 14.00 0.11
CA GLU A 87 9.06 14.77 0.82
C GLU A 87 7.64 14.53 0.28
N LEU A 88 7.45 14.25 -1.01
CA LEU A 88 6.14 13.89 -1.55
C LEU A 88 5.64 12.58 -0.93
N ILE A 89 6.51 11.57 -0.84
CA ILE A 89 6.18 10.27 -0.23
C ILE A 89 5.85 10.44 1.27
N LYS A 90 6.50 11.39 1.97
CA LYS A 90 6.14 11.69 3.36
C LYS A 90 4.77 12.34 3.48
N THR A 91 4.41 13.26 2.59
CA THR A 91 3.06 13.85 2.57
C THR A 91 1.99 12.77 2.36
N ASP A 92 2.27 11.79 1.50
CA ASP A 92 1.37 10.64 1.28
C ASP A 92 1.25 9.79 2.56
N ILE A 93 2.35 9.53 3.26
CA ILE A 93 2.36 8.83 4.57
C ILE A 93 1.49 9.57 5.59
N GLU A 94 1.62 10.89 5.70
CA GLU A 94 0.83 11.70 6.63
C GLU A 94 -0.65 11.62 6.29
N SER A 95 -1.01 11.79 5.01
CA SER A 95 -2.39 11.69 4.53
C SER A 95 -2.99 10.29 4.79
N LEU A 96 -2.23 9.22 4.53
CA LEU A 96 -2.66 7.85 4.81
C LEU A 96 -2.86 7.60 6.30
N LYS A 97 -1.97 8.14 7.15
CA LYS A 97 -2.12 8.04 8.62
C LYS A 97 -3.37 8.76 9.09
N GLU A 98 -3.69 9.93 8.54
CA GLU A 98 -4.92 10.65 8.88
C GLU A 98 -6.17 9.84 8.48
N GLU A 99 -6.21 9.33 7.25
CA GLU A 99 -7.35 8.55 6.75
C GLU A 99 -7.55 7.24 7.54
N ILE A 100 -6.47 6.51 7.84
CA ILE A 100 -6.53 5.26 8.61
C ILE A 100 -7.04 5.51 10.05
N ASN A 101 -6.69 6.64 10.66
CA ASN A 101 -7.10 6.96 12.03
C ASN A 101 -8.41 7.76 12.10
N SER A 102 -8.99 8.13 10.96
CA SER A 102 -10.21 8.93 10.88
C SER A 102 -11.39 8.24 11.59
N PRO A 103 -12.20 9.00 12.36
CA PRO A 103 -13.35 8.45 13.08
C PRO A 103 -14.46 7.90 12.20
N ASP A 104 -14.51 8.32 10.95
CA ASP A 104 -15.46 7.85 9.95
C ASP A 104 -14.75 7.08 8.81
N GLY A 105 -13.46 6.76 9.02
CA GLY A 105 -12.61 6.09 8.05
C GLY A 105 -12.91 4.59 7.95
N LYS A 106 -12.49 3.98 6.84
CA LYS A 106 -12.72 2.57 6.50
C LYS A 106 -11.99 1.58 7.42
N CYS A 107 -11.09 2.08 8.27
CA CYS A 107 -10.27 1.31 9.19
C CYS A 107 -10.85 1.16 10.61
N LYS A 108 -12.04 1.68 10.88
CA LYS A 108 -12.70 1.60 12.18
C LYS A 108 -13.72 0.47 12.32
#